data_AF-A0A146KGE5-F1
#
_entry.id   AF-A0A146KGE5-F1
#
_cell.length_a   1.000
_cell.length_b   1.000
_cell.length_c   1.000
_cell.angle_alpha   90.00
_cell.angle_beta   90.00
_cell.angle_gamma   90.00
#
_symmetry.space_group_name_H-M   'P 1'
#
loop_
_entity.id
_entity.type
_entity.pdbx_description
1 polymer ?
#
loop_
_entity_poly.entity_id
_entity_poly.type
_entity_poly.pdbx_seq_one_letter_code
_entity_poly.pdbx_strand_id
1 'polypeptide(L)'
;FTIAVVCPNKDYLKTQGINCDDEQQKLNAITFVNQQVKDTCKKMGLKNFEIPKGCIIELNQWTSDNGFLTPAMKVKRPNCKQAYEKYAIEIIERIMKNEKATLDQIVQIVAKVMSEDIQEKNDTSSAYTGMR
;
A
#
# COMPACT_ATOMS: atom_id res chain seq x y z
N PHE A 1 4.00 -5.46 11.92
CA PHE A 1 4.62 -4.26 11.31
C PHE A 1 3.64 -3.65 10.31
N THR A 2 3.77 -2.38 9.97
CA THR A 2 2.77 -1.64 9.17
C THR A 2 3.08 -1.70 7.68
N ILE A 3 2.02 -1.71 6.86
CA ILE A 3 2.06 -1.47 5.42
C ILE A 3 1.29 -0.17 5.15
N ALA A 4 1.84 0.70 4.31
CA ALA A 4 1.16 1.92 3.89
C ALA A 4 0.51 1.74 2.53
N VAL A 5 -0.61 2.43 2.30
CA VAL A 5 -1.17 2.64 0.96
C VAL A 5 -0.92 4.10 0.60
N VAL A 6 -0.27 4.32 -0.53
CA VAL A 6 0.12 5.66 -0.99
C VAL A 6 -0.44 5.88 -2.37
N CYS A 7 -1.14 7.00 -2.55
CA CYS A 7 -1.58 7.49 -3.84
C CYS A 7 -0.71 8.70 -4.24
N PRO A 8 0.40 8.50 -4.96
CA PRO A 8 1.30 9.59 -5.32
C PRO A 8 0.69 10.47 -6.42
N ASN A 9 1.10 11.73 -6.45
CA ASN A 9 0.83 12.60 -7.58
C ASN A 9 1.65 12.12 -8.80
N LYS A 10 0.98 11.72 -9.88
CA LYS A 10 1.62 11.24 -11.11
C LYS A 10 2.55 12.29 -11.71
N ASP A 11 2.15 13.55 -11.75
CA ASP A 11 2.96 14.62 -12.33
C ASP A 11 4.25 14.81 -11.56
N TYR A 12 4.20 14.68 -10.22
CA TYR A 12 5.40 14.69 -9.41
C TYR A 12 6.34 13.53 -9.75
N LEU A 13 5.82 12.30 -9.90
CA LEU A 13 6.64 11.16 -10.33
C LEU A 13 7.30 11.39 -11.69
N LYS A 14 6.60 12.01 -12.64
CA LYS A 14 7.18 12.38 -13.95
C LYS A 14 8.34 13.37 -13.82
N THR A 15 8.24 14.37 -12.93
CA THR A 15 9.37 15.29 -12.67
C THR A 15 10.61 14.58 -12.13
N GLN A 16 10.43 13.43 -11.49
CA GLN A 16 11.51 12.57 -10.99
C GLN A 16 11.98 11.54 -12.03
N GLY A 17 11.48 11.61 -13.27
CA GLY A 17 11.85 10.71 -14.36
C GLY A 17 11.12 9.36 -14.33
N ILE A 18 10.02 9.23 -13.56
CA ILE A 18 9.26 7.99 -13.41
C ILE A 18 7.94 8.11 -14.19
N ASN A 19 7.90 7.57 -15.40
CA ASN A 19 6.71 7.45 -16.23
C ASN A 19 6.10 6.07 -16.03
N CYS A 20 5.10 5.93 -15.14
CA CYS A 20 4.52 4.66 -14.68
C CYS A 20 3.71 3.86 -15.75
N ASP A 21 4.13 3.93 -17.01
CA ASP A 21 3.45 3.31 -18.15
C ASP A 21 3.79 1.82 -18.27
N ASP A 22 5.05 1.45 -17.99
CA ASP A 22 5.55 0.08 -18.04
C ASP A 22 5.67 -0.56 -16.65
N GLU A 23 5.69 -1.90 -16.59
CA GLU A 23 5.86 -2.67 -15.35
C GLU A 23 7.16 -2.30 -14.60
N GLN A 24 8.26 -2.15 -15.33
CA GLN A 24 9.55 -1.73 -14.74
C GLN A 24 9.45 -0.34 -14.11
N GLN A 25 8.71 0.58 -14.74
CA GLN A 25 8.52 1.93 -14.21
C GLN A 25 7.60 1.95 -12.99
N LYS A 26 6.61 1.05 -12.93
CA LYS A 26 5.81 0.82 -11.71
C LYS A 26 6.68 0.30 -10.57
N LEU A 27 7.58 -0.64 -10.84
CA LEU A 27 8.55 -1.12 -9.86
C LEU A 27 9.44 0.02 -9.34
N ASN A 28 9.97 0.83 -10.25
CA ASN A 28 10.76 2.01 -9.90
C ASN A 28 9.97 3.00 -9.05
N ALA A 29 8.68 3.23 -9.35
CA ALA A 29 7.79 4.06 -8.55
C ALA A 29 7.62 3.51 -7.13
N ILE A 30 7.39 2.20 -6.99
CA ILE A 30 7.26 1.55 -5.68
C ILE A 30 8.57 1.68 -4.89
N THR A 31 9.72 1.43 -5.49
CA THR A 31 11.03 1.59 -4.84
C THR A 31 11.26 3.03 -4.40
N PHE A 32 11.02 3.99 -5.30
CA PHE A 32 11.20 5.42 -5.02
C PHE A 32 10.32 5.90 -3.87
N VAL A 33 9.02 5.58 -3.90
CA VAL A 33 8.09 6.01 -2.86
C VAL A 33 8.40 5.33 -1.52
N ASN A 34 8.75 4.04 -1.50
CA ASN A 34 9.15 3.37 -0.27
C ASN A 34 10.37 4.05 0.39
N GLN A 35 11.36 4.42 -0.41
CA GLN A 35 12.55 5.10 0.07
C GLN A 35 12.21 6.50 0.60
N GLN A 36 11.43 7.28 -0.14
CA GLN A 36 10.97 8.62 0.28
C GLN A 36 10.16 8.59 1.57
N VAL A 37 9.23 7.64 1.72
CA VAL A 37 8.44 7.46 2.95
C VAL A 37 9.36 7.13 4.11
N LYS A 38 10.27 6.16 3.95
CA LYS A 38 11.21 5.77 4.99
C LYS A 38 12.10 6.93 5.43
N ASP A 39 12.64 7.69 4.49
CA ASP A 39 13.51 8.84 4.78
C ASP A 39 12.74 9.97 5.46
N THR A 40 11.52 10.24 5.00
CA THR A 40 10.63 11.23 5.63
C THR A 40 10.28 10.83 7.06
N CYS A 41 9.88 9.57 7.30
CA CYS A 41 9.55 9.10 8.64
C CYS A 41 10.75 9.18 9.59
N LYS A 42 11.95 8.79 9.12
CA LYS A 42 13.18 8.93 9.90
C LYS A 42 13.52 10.38 10.22
N LYS A 43 13.42 11.27 9.23
CA LYS A 43 13.67 12.71 9.39
C LYS A 43 12.73 13.34 10.42
N MET A 44 11.48 12.87 10.46
CA MET A 44 10.47 13.31 11.42
C MET A 44 10.57 12.62 12.79
N GLY A 45 11.56 11.75 13.00
CA GLY A 45 11.82 11.11 14.29
C GLY A 45 10.83 10.01 14.67
N LEU A 46 10.13 9.41 13.70
CA LEU A 46 9.20 8.31 13.98
C LEU A 46 9.95 7.08 14.48
N LYS A 47 9.32 6.31 15.37
CA LYS A 47 9.87 5.06 15.89
C LYS A 47 9.87 3.99 14.81
N ASN A 48 10.82 3.05 14.89
CA ASN A 48 11.00 2.00 13.89
C ASN A 48 9.74 1.16 13.60
N PHE A 49 8.83 1.00 14.57
CA PHE A 49 7.58 0.26 14.38
C PHE A 49 6.47 1.08 13.70
N GLU A 50 6.59 2.41 13.66
CA GLU A 50 5.66 3.32 12.99
C GLU A 50 6.01 3.45 11.50
N ILE A 51 7.29 3.26 11.14
CA ILE A 51 7.76 3.31 9.76
C ILE A 51 7.22 2.09 8.98
N PRO A 52 6.45 2.30 7.90
CA PRO A 52 5.96 1.21 7.07
C PRO A 52 7.10 0.36 6.52
N LYS A 53 6.92 -0.97 6.54
CA LYS A 53 7.89 -1.92 5.95
C LYS A 53 7.80 -1.98 4.43
N GLY A 54 6.61 -1.71 3.88
CA GLY A 54 6.35 -1.63 2.46
C GLY A 54 5.19 -0.68 2.19
N CYS A 55 5.11 -0.20 0.95
CA CYS A 55 4.08 0.70 0.46
C CYS A 55 3.39 0.09 -0.76
N ILE A 56 2.07 -0.04 -0.70
CA ILE A 56 1.21 -0.26 -1.85
C ILE A 56 1.07 1.08 -2.58
N ILE A 57 1.29 1.09 -3.88
CA ILE A 57 1.18 2.29 -4.72
C ILE A 57 -0.09 2.22 -5.55
N GLU A 58 -1.01 3.13 -5.27
CA GLU A 58 -2.21 3.34 -6.08
C GLU A 58 -1.94 4.43 -7.10
N LEU A 59 -1.90 4.05 -8.38
CA LEU A 59 -1.70 5.02 -9.46
C LEU A 59 -3.00 5.74 -9.82
N ASN A 60 -4.19 5.18 -9.54
CA ASN A 60 -5.44 5.88 -9.78
C ASN A 60 -5.69 6.88 -8.66
N GLN A 61 -5.79 8.16 -9.03
CA GLN A 61 -5.96 9.22 -8.05
C GLN A 61 -7.20 8.98 -7.18
N TRP A 62 -7.06 9.10 -5.86
CA TRP A 62 -8.22 9.10 -4.97
C TRP A 62 -9.06 10.36 -5.20
N THR A 63 -10.36 10.16 -5.43
CA THR A 63 -11.33 11.23 -5.67
C THR A 63 -12.57 11.00 -4.81
N SER A 64 -13.45 12.01 -4.75
CA SER A 64 -14.79 11.81 -4.18
C SER A 64 -15.59 10.80 -5.00
N ASP A 65 -15.39 10.80 -6.31
CA ASP A 65 -16.23 10.11 -7.29
C ASP A 65 -15.95 8.61 -7.32
N ASN A 66 -14.69 8.21 -7.16
CA ASN A 66 -14.32 6.81 -6.92
C ASN A 66 -14.47 6.37 -5.45
N GLY A 67 -15.01 7.24 -4.61
CA GLY A 67 -15.40 6.89 -3.25
C GLY A 67 -14.25 6.78 -2.25
N PHE A 68 -13.01 7.13 -2.60
CA PHE A 68 -11.89 7.11 -1.65
C PHE A 68 -11.79 8.38 -0.81
N LEU A 69 -12.34 9.50 -1.28
CA LEU A 69 -12.38 10.75 -0.54
C LEU A 69 -13.82 11.13 -0.14
N THR A 70 -13.93 11.90 0.94
CA THR A 70 -15.13 12.70 1.25
C THR A 70 -15.20 13.90 0.31
N PRO A 71 -16.36 14.57 0.18
CA PRO A 71 -16.45 15.84 -0.54
C PRO A 71 -15.50 16.93 -0.01
N ALA A 72 -15.09 16.81 1.27
CA ALA A 72 -14.09 17.67 1.89
C ALA A 72 -12.64 17.18 1.70
N MET A 73 -12.38 16.30 0.73
CA MET A 73 -11.07 15.76 0.36
C MET A 73 -10.34 15.00 1.48
N LYS A 74 -11.08 14.49 2.47
CA LYS A 74 -10.52 13.60 3.52
C LYS A 74 -10.64 12.14 3.08
N VAL A 75 -9.63 11.33 3.38
CA VAL A 75 -9.63 9.89 3.05
C VAL A 75 -10.74 9.14 3.82
N LYS A 76 -11.56 8.38 3.09
CA LYS A 76 -12.55 7.45 3.64
C LYS A 76 -11.88 6.12 3.97
N ARG A 77 -11.37 6.01 5.20
CA ARG A 77 -10.66 4.81 5.68
C ARG A 77 -11.41 3.48 5.45
N PRO A 78 -12.74 3.35 5.68
CA PRO A 78 -13.45 2.10 5.42
C PRO A 78 -13.38 1.65 3.96
N ASN A 79 -13.49 2.58 3.02
CA ASN A 79 -13.45 2.30 1.59
C ASN A 79 -12.03 1.90 1.15
N CYS A 80 -11.01 2.62 1.62
CA CYS A 80 -9.61 2.22 1.40
C CYS A 80 -9.32 0.84 2.00
N LYS A 81 -9.85 0.54 3.20
CA LYS A 81 -9.70 -0.77 3.83
C LYS A 81 -10.28 -1.85 2.93
N GLN A 82 -11.53 -1.71 2.51
CA GLN A 82 -12.20 -2.67 1.63
C GLN A 82 -11.42 -2.93 0.32
N ALA A 83 -10.84 -1.88 -0.28
CA ALA A 83 -10.08 -2.02 -1.52
C ALA A 83 -8.70 -2.66 -1.36
N TYR A 84 -7.98 -2.33 -0.28
CA TYR A 84 -6.55 -2.65 -0.16
C TYR A 84 -6.21 -3.70 0.92
N GLU A 85 -7.13 -4.05 1.82
CA GLU A 85 -6.86 -4.94 2.95
C GLU A 85 -6.33 -6.30 2.51
N LYS A 86 -6.95 -6.92 1.50
CA LYS A 86 -6.50 -8.23 1.00
C LYS A 86 -5.03 -8.22 0.53
N TYR A 87 -4.63 -7.17 -0.18
CA TYR A 87 -3.26 -7.00 -0.66
C TYR A 87 -2.31 -6.73 0.51
N ALA A 88 -2.71 -5.88 1.46
CA ALA A 88 -1.91 -5.55 2.62
C ALA A 88 -1.64 -6.77 3.52
N ILE A 89 -2.66 -7.61 3.76
CA ILE A 89 -2.52 -8.85 4.52
C ILE A 89 -1.56 -9.81 3.81
N GLU A 90 -1.74 -10.04 2.51
CA GLU A 90 -0.88 -10.95 1.75
C GLU A 90 0.58 -10.47 1.72
N ILE A 91 0.82 -9.16 1.55
CA ILE A 91 2.17 -8.59 1.65
C ILE A 91 2.77 -8.83 3.03
N ILE A 92 2.01 -8.61 4.11
CA ILE A 92 2.48 -8.86 5.48
C ILE A 92 2.85 -10.32 5.65
N GLU A 93 2.00 -11.26 5.24
CA GLU A 93 2.26 -12.70 5.33
C GLU A 93 3.54 -13.11 4.57
N ARG A 94 3.72 -12.61 3.34
CA ARG A 94 4.92 -12.89 2.52
C ARG A 94 6.20 -12.30 3.12
N ILE A 95 6.12 -11.14 3.75
CA ILE A 95 7.26 -10.53 4.48
C ILE A 95 7.55 -11.32 5.75
N MET A 96 6.54 -11.75 6.51
CA MET A 96 6.74 -12.54 7.74
C MET A 96 7.43 -13.88 7.47
N LYS A 97 7.10 -14.53 6.34
CA LYS A 97 7.77 -15.77 5.91
C LYS A 97 9.26 -15.56 5.55
N ASN A 98 9.65 -14.32 5.23
CA ASN A 98 11.01 -13.93 4.89
C ASN A 98 11.56 -12.94 5.94
N GLU A 99 11.96 -13.43 7.11
CA GLU A 99 12.34 -12.61 8.29
C GLU A 99 13.33 -11.46 8.03
N LYS A 100 14.13 -11.54 6.95
CA LYS A 100 15.10 -10.50 6.55
C LYS A 100 14.94 -10.08 5.08
N ALA A 101 13.71 -9.87 4.63
CA ALA A 101 13.46 -9.39 3.26
C ALA A 101 14.16 -8.04 2.99
N THR A 102 14.92 -7.97 1.90
CA THR A 102 15.54 -6.72 1.41
C THR A 102 14.48 -5.78 0.82
N LEU A 103 14.82 -4.50 0.62
CA LEU A 103 13.89 -3.54 0.01
C LEU A 103 13.42 -4.04 -1.36
N ASP A 104 14.35 -4.52 -2.21
CA ASP A 104 14.01 -5.03 -3.54
C ASP A 104 13.06 -6.23 -3.47
N GLN A 105 13.29 -7.14 -2.52
CA GLN A 105 12.38 -8.28 -2.31
C GLN A 105 10.98 -7.82 -1.88
N ILE A 106 10.89 -6.81 -1.01
CA ILE A 106 9.60 -6.22 -0.59
C ILE A 106 8.91 -5.57 -1.79
N VAL A 107 9.62 -4.80 -2.60
CA VAL A 107 9.08 -4.15 -3.80
C VAL A 107 8.55 -5.19 -4.78
N GLN A 108 9.30 -6.27 -5.03
CA GLN A 108 8.88 -7.38 -5.88
C GLN A 108 7.65 -8.10 -5.32
N ILE A 109 7.59 -8.33 -4.01
CA ILE A 109 6.42 -8.89 -3.33
C ILE A 109 5.20 -7.99 -3.55
N VAL A 110 5.34 -6.68 -3.33
CA VAL A 110 4.24 -5.72 -3.51
C VAL A 110 3.76 -5.72 -4.97
N ALA A 111 4.66 -5.59 -5.94
CA ALA A 111 4.32 -5.56 -7.36
C ALA A 111 3.59 -6.84 -7.80
N LYS A 112 4.08 -8.00 -7.34
CA LYS A 112 3.48 -9.30 -7.62
C LYS A 112 2.09 -9.41 -7.00
N VAL A 113 1.95 -9.12 -5.71
CA VAL A 113 0.67 -9.21 -4.99
C VAL A 113 -0.38 -8.29 -5.59
N MET A 114 0.00 -7.08 -6.05
CA MET A 114 -0.91 -6.14 -6.70
C MET A 114 -1.34 -6.54 -8.12
N SER A 115 -0.58 -7.42 -8.77
CA SER A 115 -0.87 -7.91 -10.13
C SER A 115 -1.66 -9.23 -10.13
N GLU A 116 -1.77 -9.89 -8.97
CA GLU A 116 -2.49 -11.15 -8.79
C GLU A 116 -3.96 -10.89 -8.41
N ASP A 117 -4.88 -11.67 -9.00
CA ASP A 117 -6.25 -11.76 -8.50
C ASP A 117 -6.27 -12.58 -7.21
N ILE A 118 -6.14 -11.89 -6.08
CA ILE A 118 -6.28 -12.50 -4.76
C ILE A 118 -7.76 -12.83 -4.56
N GLN A 119 -8.08 -14.13 -4.57
CA GLN A 119 -9.39 -14.60 -4.14
C GLN A 119 -9.58 -14.28 -2.66
N GLU A 120 -10.74 -13.72 -2.32
CA GLU A 120 -11.12 -13.54 -0.93
C GLU A 120 -11.15 -14.91 -0.26
N LYS A 121 -10.31 -15.11 0.77
CA LYS A 121 -10.48 -16.23 1.67
C LYS A 121 -11.80 -15.98 2.38
N ASN A 122 -12.84 -16.76 2.03
CA ASN A 122 -14.10 -16.74 2.77
C ASN A 122 -13.84 -17.23 4.19
N ASP A 123 -13.54 -16.30 5.10
CA ASP A 123 -13.55 -16.56 6.53
C ASP A 123 -14.99 -16.76 6.96
N THR A 124 -15.48 -17.98 6.71
CA THR A 124 -16.75 -18.46 7.27
C THR A 124 -16.47 -18.84 8.72
N SER A 125 -16.25 -17.86 9.61
CA SER A 125 -16.27 -18.16 11.05
C SER A 125 -16.62 -16.96 11.93
N SER A 126 -17.67 -17.22 12.71
CA SER A 126 -18.18 -16.48 13.87
C SER A 126 -18.99 -15.21 13.61
N ALA A 127 -20.29 -15.42 13.40
CA ALA A 127 -21.32 -14.45 13.72
C ALA A 127 -21.22 -14.10 15.22
N TYR A 128 -20.63 -12.94 15.52
CA TYR A 128 -20.79 -12.32 16.84
C TYR A 128 -22.15 -11.64 16.89
N THR A 129 -23.20 -12.39 17.24
CA THR A 129 -24.50 -11.84 17.62
C THR A 129 -24.37 -11.24 19.02
N GLY A 130 -23.99 -9.97 19.10
CA GLY A 130 -24.11 -9.19 20.33
C GLY A 130 -25.58 -9.07 20.73
N MET A 131 -25.89 -9.56 21.93
CA MET A 131 -27.21 -9.51 22.58
C MET A 131 -27.76 -8.09 22.64
N ARG A 132 -29.10 -8.01 22.51
CA ARG A 132 -29.93 -6.85 22.81
C ARG A 132 -29.79 -6.37 24.26
#